data_AF-A0A925TGC7-F1
#
_entry.id   AF-A0A925TGC7-F1
#
_cell.length_a   1.000
_cell.length_b   1.000
_cell.length_c   1.000
_cell.angle_alpha   90.00
_cell.angle_beta   90.00
_cell.angle_gamma   90.00
#
_symmetry.space_group_name_H-M   'P 1'
#
loop_
_entity.id
_entity.type
_entity.pdbx_description
1 polymer ?
#
loop_
_entity_poly.entity_id
_entity_poly.type
_entity_poly.pdbx_seq_one_letter_code
_entity_poly.pdbx_strand_id
1 'polypeptide(L)'
;MTGARIHEFEALRGALAAWVVIGHVFKHSGYAPDALYPFPLLGDPGMPVDVFIILSGFVIFSLLDHKHEGYWPFITRRFFRLFPLFLVVLLVSAM
;
A
#
# COMPACT_ATOMS: atom_id res chain seq x y z
N MET A 1 -0.33 29.63 1.21
CA MET A 1 -0.28 28.75 2.39
C MET A 1 0.01 27.35 1.89
N THR A 2 1.20 26.85 2.20
CA THR A 2 1.91 25.76 1.52
C THR A 2 1.17 24.43 1.69
N GLY A 3 0.85 23.76 0.57
CA GLY A 3 0.16 22.47 0.56
C GLY A 3 0.94 21.44 1.38
N ALA A 4 0.45 21.15 2.58
CA ALA A 4 1.03 20.18 3.48
C ALA A 4 0.86 18.79 2.86
N ARG A 5 1.89 18.32 2.14
CA ARG A 5 2.11 16.89 2.00
C ARG A 5 2.27 16.36 3.42
N ILE A 6 1.25 15.67 3.92
CA ILE A 6 1.29 15.02 5.23
C ILE A 6 2.20 13.80 5.06
N HIS A 7 3.50 14.06 5.19
CA HIS A 7 4.57 13.09 4.99
C HIS A 7 4.41 11.89 5.94
N GLU A 8 3.76 12.11 7.08
CA GLU A 8 3.40 11.12 8.08
C GLU A 8 2.48 10.03 7.48
N PHE A 9 1.49 10.39 6.65
CA PHE A 9 0.62 9.39 6.02
C PHE A 9 1.30 8.65 4.86
N GLU A 10 2.22 9.28 4.15
CA GLU A 10 3.07 8.61 3.16
C GLU A 10 4.03 7.61 3.81
N ALA A 11 4.70 8.03 4.89
CA ALA A 11 5.60 7.18 5.68
C ALA A 11 4.84 6.01 6.33
N LEU A 12 3.65 6.27 6.89
CA LEU A 12 2.81 5.25 7.51
C LEU A 12 2.35 4.19 6.50
N ARG A 13 1.96 4.60 5.29
CA ARG A 13 1.66 3.65 4.20
C ARG A 13 2.88 2.81 3.81
N GLY A 14 4.06 3.41 3.77
CA GLY A 14 5.31 2.67 3.56
C GLY A 14 5.60 1.65 4.66
N ALA A 15 5.41 2.03 5.92
CA ALA A 15 5.58 1.15 7.07
C ALA A 15 4.57 -0.02 7.05
N LEU A 16 3.31 0.25 6.72
CA LEU A 16 2.28 -0.78 6.56
C LEU A 16 2.59 -1.73 5.40
N ALA A 17 3.05 -1.21 4.25
CA ALA A 17 3.45 -2.05 3.13
C ALA A 17 4.64 -2.96 3.49
N ALA A 18 5.63 -2.44 4.23
CA ALA A 18 6.74 -3.26 4.74
C ALA A 18 6.24 -4.36 5.68
N TRP A 19 5.30 -4.04 6.57
CA TRP A 19 4.67 -5.03 7.46
C TRP A 19 3.96 -6.14 6.67
N VAL A 20 3.21 -5.81 5.61
CA VAL A 20 2.53 -6.81 4.76
C VAL A 20 3.52 -7.77 4.10
N VAL A 21 4.63 -7.25 3.59
CA VAL A 21 5.72 -8.06 2.99
C VAL A 21 6.31 -8.99 4.04
N ILE A 22 6.64 -8.45 5.22
CA ILE A 22 7.17 -9.23 6.33
C ILE A 22 6.18 -10.33 6.74
N GLY A 23 4.90 -10.03 6.87
CA GLY A 23 3.84 -11.00 7.17
C GLY A 23 3.73 -12.11 6.12
N HIS A 24 3.85 -11.79 4.82
CA HIS A 24 3.88 -12.79 3.76
C HIS A 24 5.14 -13.66 3.80
N VAL A 25 6.30 -13.08 4.08
CA VAL A 25 7.57 -13.82 4.24
C VAL A 25 7.46 -14.80 5.40
N PHE A 26 6.96 -14.35 6.56
CA PHE A 26 6.74 -15.24 7.71
C PHE A 26 5.76 -16.37 7.38
N LYS A 27 4.61 -16.06 6.75
CA LYS A 27 3.61 -17.06 6.35
C LYS A 27 4.14 -18.10 5.36
N HIS A 28 4.97 -17.70 4.40
CA HIS A 28 5.57 -18.62 3.42
C HIS A 28 6.82 -19.35 3.93
N SER A 29 7.47 -18.84 4.98
CA SER A 29 8.68 -19.45 5.57
C SER A 29 8.42 -20.66 6.48
N GLY A 30 7.16 -21.09 6.65
CA GLY A 30 6.81 -22.30 7.38
C GLY A 30 6.86 -22.17 8.92
N TYR A 31 6.99 -20.95 9.44
CA TYR A 31 6.86 -20.70 10.87
C TYR A 31 5.40 -20.93 11.31
N ALA A 32 5.21 -21.83 12.28
CA ALA A 32 3.92 -22.07 12.90
C ALA A 32 3.39 -20.79 13.57
N PRO A 33 2.07 -20.53 13.57
CA PRO A 33 1.45 -19.36 14.19
C PRO A 33 1.85 -19.15 15.66
N ASP A 34 2.23 -20.23 16.35
CA ASP A 34 2.63 -20.23 17.76
C ASP A 34 4.05 -19.68 18.01
N ALA A 35 4.89 -19.56 16.97
CA ALA A 35 6.26 -19.06 17.10
C ALA A 35 6.35 -17.53 17.20
N LEU A 36 5.25 -16.81 16.93
CA LEU A 36 5.17 -15.34 16.96
C LEU A 36 4.53 -14.78 18.23
N TYR A 37 4.35 -15.59 19.28
CA TYR A 37 3.90 -15.09 20.58
C TYR A 37 4.95 -14.10 21.16
N PRO A 38 4.60 -12.85 21.49
CA PRO A 38 3.26 -12.33 21.80
C PRO A 38 2.62 -11.42 20.73
N PHE A 39 3.15 -11.36 19.51
CA PHE A 39 2.62 -10.52 18.42
C PHE A 39 2.00 -11.34 17.26
N PRO A 40 0.86 -12.01 17.47
CA PRO A 40 0.15 -12.73 16.40
C PRO A 40 -0.29 -11.80 15.25
N LEU A 41 -0.36 -10.49 15.52
CA LEU A 41 -0.58 -9.41 14.54
C LEU A 41 0.50 -9.30 13.46
N LEU A 42 1.72 -9.78 13.70
CA LEU A 42 2.76 -9.84 12.66
C LEU A 42 2.58 -11.05 11.71
N GLY A 43 1.83 -12.06 12.13
CA GLY A 43 1.61 -13.29 11.36
C GLY A 43 0.43 -13.25 10.39
N ASP A 44 -0.56 -12.37 10.63
CA ASP A 44 -1.70 -12.17 9.72
C ASP A 44 -1.49 -10.94 8.83
N PRO A 45 -1.22 -11.11 7.53
CA PRO A 45 -1.04 -9.98 6.63
C PRO A 45 -2.35 -9.22 6.32
N GLY A 46 -3.53 -9.68 6.74
CA GLY A 46 -4.81 -9.04 6.42
C GLY A 46 -4.99 -7.65 7.03
N MET A 47 -4.79 -7.53 8.35
CA MET A 47 -5.00 -6.27 9.08
C MET A 47 -4.19 -5.07 8.54
N PRO A 48 -2.86 -5.18 8.30
CA PRO A 48 -2.09 -4.05 7.77
C PRO A 48 -2.51 -3.65 6.35
N VAL A 49 -3.04 -4.58 5.54
CA VAL A 49 -3.62 -4.26 4.22
C VAL A 49 -4.89 -3.41 4.39
N ASP A 50 -5.79 -3.78 5.30
CA ASP A 50 -7.03 -3.04 5.54
C ASP A 50 -6.74 -1.59 5.96
N VAL A 51 -5.80 -1.40 6.89
CA VAL A 51 -5.38 -0.06 7.34
C VAL A 51 -4.73 0.72 6.19
N PHE A 52 -3.90 0.06 5.37
CA PHE A 52 -3.28 0.69 4.21
C PHE A 52 -4.33 1.17 3.18
N ILE A 53 -5.38 0.39 2.94
CA ILE A 53 -6.47 0.73 2.01
C ILE A 53 -7.26 1.93 2.54
N ILE A 54 -7.66 1.90 3.82
CA ILE A 54 -8.43 2.99 4.45
C ILE A 54 -7.64 4.30 4.42
N LEU A 55 -6.35 4.28 4.82
CA LEU A 55 -5.48 5.45 4.76
C LEU A 55 -5.29 5.97 3.34
N SER A 56 -5.14 5.06 2.37
CA SER A 56 -5.02 5.45 0.96
C SER A 56 -6.27 6.15 0.46
N GLY A 57 -7.46 5.65 0.80
CA GLY A 57 -8.73 6.30 0.47
C GLY A 57 -8.85 7.68 1.08
N PHE A 58 -8.54 7.82 2.38
CA PHE A 58 -8.55 9.10 3.08
C PHE A 58 -7.63 10.14 2.44
N VAL A 59 -6.38 9.76 2.13
CA VAL A 59 -5.41 10.66 1.49
C VAL A 59 -5.85 11.07 0.08
N ILE A 60 -6.42 10.14 -0.71
CA ILE A 60 -6.94 10.45 -2.05
C ILE A 60 -8.11 11.43 -1.96
N PHE A 61 -9.04 11.21 -1.02
CA PHE A 61 -10.16 12.10 -0.80
C PHE A 61 -9.69 13.51 -0.39
N SER A 62 -8.78 13.60 0.60
CA SER A 62 -8.20 14.88 1.02
C SER A 62 -7.43 15.60 -0.10
N LEU A 63 -6.73 14.85 -0.96
CA LEU A 63 -6.07 15.40 -2.14
C LEU A 63 -7.08 15.95 -3.16
N LEU A 64 -8.19 15.25 -3.39
CA LEU A 64 -9.22 15.66 -4.34
C LEU A 64 -10.05 16.85 -3.82
N ASP A 65 -10.24 16.94 -2.51
CA ASP A 65 -10.89 18.07 -1.84
C ASP A 65 -10.02 19.34 -1.88
N HIS A 66 -8.71 19.20 -1.64
CA HIS A 66 -7.79 20.35 -1.62
C HIS A 66 -7.24 20.76 -2.99
N LYS A 67 -7.13 19.85 -3.95
CA LYS A 67 -6.78 20.18 -5.33
C LYS A 67 -8.06 20.15 -6.17
N HIS A 68 -8.50 21.31 -6.64
CA HIS A 68 -9.45 21.46 -7.75
C HIS A 68 -8.92 20.90 -9.10
N GLU A 69 -8.11 19.84 -9.10
CA GLU A 69 -7.77 19.08 -10.30
C GLU A 69 -8.89 18.05 -10.53
N GLY A 70 -9.37 17.95 -11.77
CA GLY A 70 -10.37 16.95 -12.11
C GLY A 70 -9.91 15.52 -11.76
N TYR A 71 -10.85 14.69 -11.30
CA TYR A 71 -10.64 13.28 -10.99
C TYR A 71 -9.92 12.50 -12.12
N TRP A 72 -10.25 12.84 -13.38
CA TRP A 72 -9.69 12.21 -14.58
C TRP A 72 -8.16 12.44 -14.76
N PRO A 73 -7.64 13.68 -14.69
CA PRO A 73 -6.19 13.91 -14.68
C PRO A 73 -5.44 13.13 -13.57
N PHE A 74 -6.05 12.97 -12.40
CA PHE A 74 -5.46 12.23 -11.29
C PHE A 74 -5.36 10.72 -11.57
N ILE A 75 -6.47 10.09 -12.00
CA ILE A 75 -6.53 8.65 -12.24
C ILE A 75 -5.64 8.24 -13.43
N THR A 76 -5.59 9.07 -14.47
CA THR A 76 -4.80 8.80 -15.69
C THR A 76 -3.30 8.79 -15.40
N ARG A 77 -2.77 9.77 -14.64
CA ARG A 77 -1.36 9.75 -14.21
C ARG A 77 -1.01 8.52 -13.39
N ARG A 78 -1.94 8.08 -12.53
CA ARG A 78 -1.74 6.86 -11.73
C ARG A 78 -1.73 5.61 -12.61
N PHE A 79 -2.63 5.55 -13.59
CA PHE A 79 -2.71 4.46 -14.57
C PHE A 79 -1.43 4.36 -15.40
N PHE A 80 -0.96 5.46 -15.99
CA PHE A 80 0.28 5.47 -16.79
C PHE A 80 1.54 5.11 -15.99
N ARG A 81 1.53 5.22 -14.66
CA ARG A 81 2.64 4.80 -13.81
C ARG A 81 2.59 3.32 -13.43
N LEU A 82 1.40 2.76 -13.21
CA LEU A 82 1.21 1.36 -12.79
C LEU A 82 1.15 0.38 -13.97
N PHE A 83 0.53 0.79 -15.08
CA PHE A 83 0.37 -0.01 -16.29
C PHE A 83 1.69 -0.53 -16.91
N PRO A 84 2.76 0.29 -17.06
CA PRO A 84 4.01 -0.23 -17.60
C PRO A 84 4.67 -1.24 -16.66
N LEU A 85 4.60 -1.03 -15.34
CA LEU A 85 5.11 -2.00 -14.38
C LEU A 85 4.33 -3.32 -14.45
N PHE A 86 2.99 -3.24 -14.59
CA PHE A 86 2.14 -4.41 -14.78
C PHE A 86 2.52 -5.20 -16.04
N LEU A 87 2.72 -4.54 -17.17
CA LEU A 87 3.14 -5.21 -18.41
C LEU A 87 4.49 -5.91 -18.27
N VAL A 88 5.47 -5.28 -17.59
CA VAL A 88 6.78 -5.89 -17.35
C VAL A 88 6.65 -7.15 -16.49
N VAL A 89 5.93 -7.08 -15.37
CA VAL A 89 5.72 -8.23 -14.49
C VAL A 89 4.93 -9.34 -15.18
N LEU A 90 3.91 -8.98 -15.97
CA LEU A 90 3.12 -9.93 -16.76
C LEU A 90 3.98 -10.67 -17.78
N LEU A 91 4.86 -9.97 -18.49
CA LEU A 91 5.82 -10.60 -19.40
C LEU A 91 6.79 -11.52 -18.66
N VAL A 92 7.36 -11.08 -17.54
CA VAL A 92 8.27 -11.91 -16.72
C VAL A 92 7.58 -13.16 -16.19
N SER A 93 6.30 -13.06 -15.80
CA SER A 93 5.53 -14.21 -15.30
C SER A 93 5.05 -15.14 -16.41
N ALA A 94 4.96 -14.66 -17.65
CA ALA A 94 4.49 -15.44 -18.81
C ALA A 94 5.60 -16.16 -19.57
N MET A 95 6.87 -15.79 -19.32
CA MET A 95 8.07 -16.50 -19.81
C MET A 95 8.48 -17.60 -18.84
#